data_AF-A0A9X7BAQ4-F1
#
_entry.id   AF-A0A9X7BAQ4-F1
#
_cell.length_a   1.000
_cell.length_b   1.000
_cell.length_c   1.000
_cell.angle_alpha   90.00
_cell.angle_beta   90.00
_cell.angle_gamma   90.00
#
_symmetry.space_group_name_H-M   'P 1'
#
loop_
_entity.id
_entity.type
_entity.pdbx_description
1 polymer ?
#
loop_
_entity_poly.entity_id
_entity_poly.type
_entity_poly.pdbx_seq_one_letter_code
_entity_poly.pdbx_strand_id
1 'polypeptide(L)'
;MRPITLRNPNLNKGPSSSEEFNKLRNDIQTDITNLFDIVNSHDGTISENMDHILRENYFLQNRLKKLEGRVYELEKDYQNNSVDGESILTRSFYHASNIISSNANNPINIDTLHGIVTPVVVRAHDKIAYKNDLGEYILPSNLEVSVFESSDVEPIDEETKQRKFYAVDSSGITKAFDGDKNSFWVRQSESNENKCVTEVYGLIHVKIPQNISNNIYTNTITIHPSPEYSMSILDIQYKNQNGEWRRIETYPIKKVNNTEIPEEIVESGKLVFSFPRRQVTELQIKVKQPYWFKHDNKRIFMYGFQDIVVEYREYSQDTAEFTTKFSLEGTNRRFTNVNTPKVTVPVGCPSFNDYTVKHELYFDEGLMEKFDFSTDIFQPIQTVYVKTLLKTAGAQVPILREIELPYRHEEIE
;
A
#
# COMPACT_ATOMS: atom_id res chain seq x y z
N MET A 1 21.58 0.89 25.21
CA MET A 1 22.88 0.28 25.57
C MET A 1 23.01 0.26 27.09
N ARG A 2 23.55 -0.81 27.69
CA ARG A 2 23.99 -0.81 29.09
C ARG A 2 25.51 -0.61 29.10
N PRO A 3 26.06 0.36 29.86
CA PRO A 3 27.51 0.56 29.94
C PRO A 3 28.18 -0.69 30.51
N ILE A 4 29.36 -1.04 29.98
CA ILE A 4 30.18 -2.13 30.52
C ILE A 4 30.97 -1.70 31.76
N THR A 5 31.17 -0.39 31.94
CA THR A 5 31.76 0.18 33.14
C THR A 5 30.90 -0.14 34.36
N LEU A 6 31.37 -1.09 35.17
CA LEU A 6 30.78 -1.40 36.47
C LEU A 6 31.31 -0.42 37.52
N ARG A 7 30.41 0.18 38.29
CA ARG A 7 30.77 1.07 39.40
C ARG A 7 31.46 0.24 40.49
N ASN A 8 32.78 0.31 40.58
CA ASN A 8 33.56 -0.40 41.60
C ASN A 8 33.91 0.56 42.76
N PRO A 9 33.19 0.51 43.90
CA PRO A 9 33.43 1.43 45.02
C PRO A 9 34.80 1.26 45.70
N ASN A 10 35.50 0.14 45.48
CA ASN A 10 36.81 -0.14 46.06
C ASN A 10 37.94 0.68 45.43
N LEU A 11 37.81 1.05 44.15
CA LEU A 11 38.76 1.91 43.44
C LEU A 11 38.78 3.37 43.96
N ASN A 12 37.73 3.79 44.66
CA ASN A 12 37.63 5.16 45.21
C ASN A 12 38.10 5.28 46.67
N LYS A 13 38.42 4.16 47.36
CA LYS A 13 38.68 4.16 48.82
C LYS A 13 39.82 3.24 49.30
N GLY A 14 40.63 2.62 48.42
CA GLY A 14 41.74 1.75 48.84
C GLY A 14 42.82 1.53 47.78
N PRO A 15 43.96 0.89 48.13
CA PRO A 15 45.04 0.60 47.20
C PRO A 15 44.53 -0.33 46.10
N SER A 16 44.49 0.19 44.87
CA SER A 16 44.00 -0.52 43.69
C SER A 16 45.18 -1.07 42.91
N SER A 17 45.06 -2.27 42.35
CA SER A 17 46.10 -2.80 41.46
C SER A 17 46.16 -1.98 40.17
N SER A 18 47.36 -1.85 39.58
CA SER A 18 47.53 -1.18 38.28
C SER A 18 46.72 -1.87 37.17
N GLU A 19 46.50 -3.18 37.29
CA GLU A 19 45.70 -3.98 36.38
C GLU A 19 44.20 -3.60 36.42
N GLU A 20 43.63 -3.45 37.63
CA GLU A 20 42.23 -3.00 37.79
C GLU A 20 42.02 -1.58 37.28
N PHE A 21 43.00 -0.70 37.49
CA PHE A 21 42.94 0.67 36.97
C PHE A 21 43.02 0.70 35.44
N ASN A 22 43.89 -0.12 34.84
CA ASN A 22 44.00 -0.24 33.38
C ASN A 22 42.74 -0.82 32.76
N LYS A 23 42.12 -1.82 33.41
CA LYS A 23 40.85 -2.39 32.97
C LYS A 23 39.72 -1.36 33.01
N LEU A 24 39.57 -0.64 34.12
CA LEU A 24 38.58 0.45 34.24
C LEU A 24 38.80 1.52 33.16
N ARG A 25 40.05 1.93 32.92
CA ARG A 25 40.37 2.91 31.87
C ARG A 25 39.96 2.41 30.49
N ASN A 26 40.23 1.15 30.17
CA ASN A 26 39.84 0.54 28.90
C ASN A 26 38.31 0.44 28.78
N ASP A 27 37.60 0.00 29.83
CA ASP A 27 36.14 -0.10 29.85
C ASP A 27 35.49 1.28 29.64
N ILE A 28 36.01 2.33 30.30
CA ILE A 28 35.56 3.72 30.11
C ILE A 28 35.83 4.18 28.67
N GLN A 29 37.02 3.90 28.14
CA GLN A 29 37.36 4.29 26.77
C GLN A 29 36.44 3.60 25.75
N THR A 30 36.17 2.31 25.93
CA THR A 30 35.24 1.54 25.09
C THR A 30 33.81 2.07 25.21
N ASP A 31 33.33 2.35 26.42
CA ASP A 31 32.00 2.96 26.61
C ASP A 31 31.91 4.34 25.95
N ILE A 32 32.95 5.18 26.05
CA ILE A 32 32.99 6.49 25.39
C ILE A 32 32.98 6.35 23.87
N THR A 33 33.82 5.49 23.29
CA THR A 33 33.84 5.24 21.83
C THR A 33 32.50 4.73 21.35
N ASN A 34 31.91 3.74 22.03
CA ASN A 34 30.59 3.21 21.69
C ASN A 34 29.50 4.29 21.78
N LEU A 35 29.55 5.17 22.79
CA LEU A 35 28.61 6.29 22.91
C LEU A 35 28.78 7.28 21.76
N PHE A 36 30.01 7.61 21.37
CA PHE A 36 30.26 8.47 20.20
C PHE A 36 29.75 7.84 18.91
N ASP A 37 29.98 6.54 18.71
CA ASP A 37 29.49 5.82 17.52
C ASP A 37 27.96 5.81 17.48
N ILE A 38 27.29 5.59 18.63
CA ILE A 38 25.83 5.67 18.74
C ILE A 38 25.32 7.09 18.44
N VAL A 39 25.96 8.11 19.00
CA VAL A 39 25.57 9.52 18.78
C VAL A 39 25.71 9.87 17.30
N ASN A 40 26.82 9.54 16.66
CA ASN A 40 27.05 9.80 15.25
C ASN A 40 26.05 9.04 14.36
N SER A 41 25.77 7.77 14.69
CA SER A 41 24.76 6.96 13.99
C SER A 41 23.36 7.56 14.13
N HIS A 42 23.00 8.06 15.31
CA HIS A 42 21.71 8.70 15.54
C HIS A 42 21.60 10.04 14.82
N ASP A 43 22.66 10.86 14.80
CA ASP A 43 22.64 12.15 14.10
C ASP A 43 22.41 11.97 12.59
N GLY A 44 23.11 11.00 11.99
CA GLY A 44 22.87 10.60 10.59
C GLY A 44 21.43 10.13 10.35
N THR A 45 20.92 9.25 11.21
CA THR A 45 19.54 8.73 11.11
C THR A 45 18.49 9.83 11.26
N ILE A 46 18.71 10.78 12.18
CA ILE A 46 17.81 11.93 12.39
C ILE A 46 17.79 12.82 11.15
N SER A 47 18.95 13.08 10.54
CA SER A 47 19.04 13.90 9.33
C SER A 47 18.32 13.25 8.15
N GLU A 48 18.53 11.95 7.92
CA GLU A 48 17.85 11.18 6.88
C GLU A 48 16.33 11.17 7.08
N ASN A 49 15.88 10.89 8.31
CA ASN A 49 14.45 10.87 8.63
C ASN A 49 13.81 12.26 8.50
N MET A 50 14.52 13.33 8.87
CA MET A 50 14.01 14.69 8.73
C MET A 50 13.84 15.07 7.26
N ASP A 51 14.83 14.79 6.39
CA ASP A 51 14.70 15.03 4.94
C ASP A 51 13.54 14.23 4.35
N HIS A 52 13.40 12.96 4.75
CA HIS A 52 12.28 12.11 4.35
C HIS A 52 10.92 12.71 4.74
N ILE A 53 10.73 13.08 6.02
CA ILE A 53 9.50 13.67 6.54
C ILE A 53 9.16 14.99 5.82
N LEU A 54 10.15 15.85 5.57
CA LEU A 54 9.92 17.12 4.88
C LEU A 54 9.41 16.89 3.46
N ARG A 55 9.96 15.90 2.75
CA ARG A 55 9.55 15.58 1.39
C ARG A 55 8.20 14.87 1.33
N GLU A 56 7.94 13.95 2.26
CA GLU A 56 6.64 13.33 2.39
C GLU A 56 5.54 14.36 2.66
N ASN A 57 5.78 15.29 3.58
CA ASN A 57 4.87 16.42 3.82
C ASN A 57 4.64 17.26 2.56
N TYR A 58 5.68 17.53 1.78
CA TYR A 58 5.55 18.26 0.52
C TYR A 58 4.62 17.55 -0.48
N PHE A 59 4.79 16.24 -0.68
CA PHE A 59 3.93 15.47 -1.59
C PHE A 59 2.49 15.35 -1.08
N LEU A 60 2.30 15.18 0.23
CA LEU A 60 0.97 15.17 0.86
C LEU A 60 0.26 16.53 0.70
N GLN A 61 0.95 17.64 0.91
CA GLN A 61 0.38 18.98 0.71
C GLN A 61 -0.01 19.22 -0.76
N ASN A 62 0.84 18.80 -1.70
CA ASN A 62 0.52 18.87 -3.12
C ASN A 62 -0.71 18.03 -3.48
N ARG A 63 -0.81 16.82 -2.93
CA ARG A 63 -1.97 15.94 -3.12
C ARG A 63 -3.24 16.55 -2.55
N LEU A 64 -3.17 17.10 -1.33
CA LEU A 64 -4.29 17.77 -0.67
C LEU A 64 -4.80 18.94 -1.52
N LYS A 65 -3.91 19.80 -2.01
CA LYS A 65 -4.29 20.92 -2.89
C LYS A 65 -4.98 20.47 -4.19
N LYS A 66 -4.53 19.35 -4.78
CA LYS A 66 -5.20 18.77 -5.97
C LYS A 66 -6.59 18.22 -5.63
N LEU A 67 -6.72 17.56 -4.47
CA LEU A 67 -8.01 17.04 -4.00
C LEU A 67 -8.99 18.17 -3.67
N GLU A 68 -8.55 19.25 -3.02
CA GLU A 68 -9.37 20.44 -2.77
C GLU A 68 -9.89 21.06 -4.08
N GLY A 69 -9.00 21.21 -5.07
CA GLY A 69 -9.40 21.67 -6.40
C GLY A 69 -10.44 20.76 -7.05
N ARG A 70 -10.28 19.44 -6.90
CA ARG A 70 -11.22 18.46 -7.44
C ARG A 70 -12.58 18.50 -6.73
N VAL A 71 -12.60 18.70 -5.42
CA VAL A 71 -13.85 18.88 -4.65
C VAL A 71 -14.59 20.11 -5.13
N TYR A 72 -13.89 21.23 -5.32
CA TYR A 72 -14.48 22.45 -5.85
C TYR A 72 -15.08 22.27 -7.26
N GLU A 73 -14.38 21.53 -8.14
CA GLU A 73 -14.93 21.16 -9.46
C GLU A 73 -16.19 20.31 -9.33
N LEU A 74 -16.19 19.28 -8.47
CA LEU A 74 -17.34 18.40 -8.26
C LEU A 74 -18.53 19.14 -7.66
N GLU A 75 -18.31 20.06 -6.71
CA GLU A 75 -19.37 20.91 -6.16
C GLU A 75 -20.00 21.78 -7.23
N LYS A 76 -19.18 22.37 -8.10
CA LYS A 76 -19.65 23.18 -9.23
C LYS A 76 -20.44 22.34 -10.24
N ASP A 77 -19.96 21.13 -10.55
CA ASP A 77 -20.65 20.21 -11.45
C ASP A 77 -21.99 19.75 -10.85
N TYR A 78 -22.05 19.50 -9.54
CA TYR A 78 -23.28 19.18 -8.83
C TYR A 78 -24.30 20.33 -8.89
N GLN A 79 -23.87 21.57 -8.66
CA GLN A 79 -24.75 22.73 -8.75
C GLN A 79 -25.28 22.94 -10.19
N ASN A 80 -24.47 22.65 -11.20
CA ASN A 80 -24.83 22.88 -12.61
C ASN A 80 -25.65 21.73 -13.24
N ASN A 81 -25.48 20.49 -12.76
CA ASN A 81 -26.06 19.28 -13.36
C ASN A 81 -26.94 18.49 -12.39
N SER A 82 -27.53 19.14 -11.38
CA SER A 82 -28.49 18.49 -10.47
C SER A 82 -29.73 18.03 -11.24
N VAL A 83 -29.67 16.81 -11.77
CA VAL A 83 -30.81 16.09 -12.31
C VAL A 83 -31.44 15.30 -11.16
N ASP A 84 -32.77 15.37 -11.08
CA ASP A 84 -33.63 14.97 -9.98
C ASP A 84 -33.33 13.62 -9.30
N GLY A 85 -33.39 13.66 -7.96
CA GLY A 85 -34.03 12.63 -7.14
C GLY A 85 -33.18 11.51 -6.55
N GLU A 86 -31.95 11.29 -7.03
CA GLU A 86 -31.09 10.19 -6.54
C GLU A 86 -29.82 10.74 -5.84
N SER A 87 -29.62 10.32 -4.60
CA SER A 87 -28.46 10.64 -3.76
C SER A 87 -27.61 9.39 -3.55
N ILE A 88 -26.35 9.54 -3.17
CA ILE A 88 -25.43 8.42 -2.94
C ILE A 88 -24.82 8.57 -1.55
N LEU A 89 -24.95 7.52 -0.73
CA LEU A 89 -24.14 7.39 0.49
C LEU A 89 -22.95 6.50 0.19
N THR A 90 -21.76 6.98 0.50
CA THR A 90 -20.52 6.26 0.19
C THR A 90 -19.84 5.79 1.46
N ARG A 91 -19.38 4.54 1.45
CA ARG A 91 -18.64 3.91 2.54
C ARG A 91 -17.31 3.36 2.06
N SER A 92 -16.21 4.03 2.44
CA SER A 92 -14.86 3.53 2.24
C SER A 92 -14.39 2.66 3.41
N PHE A 93 -13.41 1.77 3.16
CA PHE A 93 -12.87 0.85 4.17
C PHE A 93 -11.57 1.33 4.83
N TYR A 94 -11.17 2.59 4.64
CA TYR A 94 -10.09 3.21 5.43
C TYR A 94 -10.46 3.37 6.92
N HIS A 95 -11.74 3.20 7.26
CA HIS A 95 -12.25 3.15 8.63
C HIS A 95 -13.25 2.00 8.82
N ALA A 96 -13.16 1.29 9.94
CA ALA A 96 -14.04 0.16 10.27
C ALA A 96 -15.34 0.56 11.00
N SER A 97 -15.60 1.85 11.21
CA SER A 97 -16.83 2.31 11.87
C SER A 97 -18.10 1.84 11.11
N ASN A 98 -19.20 1.58 11.81
CA ASN A 98 -20.46 1.15 11.19
C ASN A 98 -20.39 -0.13 10.34
N ILE A 99 -19.33 -0.92 10.51
CA ILE A 99 -19.17 -2.24 9.88
C ILE A 99 -19.17 -3.28 10.99
N ILE A 100 -20.10 -4.21 10.92
CA ILE A 100 -20.24 -5.30 11.90
C ILE A 100 -20.03 -6.60 11.15
N SER A 101 -19.02 -7.38 11.53
CA SER A 101 -18.87 -8.74 10.99
C SER A 101 -19.80 -9.67 11.77
N SER A 102 -20.84 -10.13 11.08
CA SER A 102 -21.96 -10.88 11.68
C SER A 102 -21.58 -12.34 11.98
N ASN A 103 -20.60 -12.90 11.25
CA ASN A 103 -20.17 -14.28 11.38
C ASN A 103 -18.83 -14.38 12.14
N ALA A 104 -18.90 -14.73 13.43
CA ALA A 104 -17.72 -14.92 14.27
C ALA A 104 -16.80 -16.07 13.82
N ASN A 105 -17.33 -17.06 13.08
CA ASN A 105 -16.56 -18.22 12.64
C ASN A 105 -15.79 -17.95 11.33
N ASN A 106 -16.23 -16.98 10.53
CA ASN A 106 -15.56 -16.58 9.29
C ASN A 106 -15.66 -15.05 9.11
N PRO A 107 -14.95 -14.29 9.97
CA PRO A 107 -15.06 -12.84 9.97
C PRO A 107 -14.47 -12.24 8.69
N ILE A 108 -14.95 -11.08 8.26
CA ILE A 108 -14.22 -10.38 7.18
C ILE A 108 -12.87 -9.85 7.69
N ASN A 109 -11.90 -9.74 6.77
CA ASN A 109 -10.66 -9.04 7.03
C ASN A 109 -10.76 -7.61 6.48
N ILE A 110 -10.79 -6.63 7.38
CA ILE A 110 -10.78 -5.19 7.05
C ILE A 110 -9.34 -4.70 7.20
N ASP A 111 -8.72 -4.36 6.07
CA ASP A 111 -7.40 -3.74 6.03
C ASP A 111 -7.58 -2.24 5.83
N THR A 112 -7.58 -1.51 6.94
CA THR A 112 -7.75 -0.05 6.96
C THR A 112 -6.55 0.71 6.41
N LEU A 113 -5.36 0.08 6.35
CA LEU A 113 -4.16 0.70 5.81
C LEU A 113 -4.28 0.85 4.29
N HIS A 114 -4.81 -0.18 3.63
CA HIS A 114 -5.05 -0.17 2.18
C HIS A 114 -6.48 0.23 1.81
N GLY A 115 -7.37 0.33 2.79
CA GLY A 115 -8.79 0.66 2.60
C GLY A 115 -9.53 -0.44 1.86
N ILE A 116 -9.30 -1.71 2.22
CA ILE A 116 -9.89 -2.87 1.55
C ILE A 116 -10.59 -3.82 2.51
N VAL A 117 -11.59 -4.53 1.99
CA VAL A 117 -12.24 -5.66 2.66
C VAL A 117 -12.07 -6.93 1.84
N THR A 118 -11.74 -8.01 2.53
CA THR A 118 -11.52 -9.34 1.95
C THR A 118 -12.16 -10.44 2.81
N PRO A 119 -12.41 -11.64 2.26
CA PRO A 119 -12.62 -12.84 3.07
C PRO A 119 -11.44 -13.09 4.04
N VAL A 120 -11.63 -13.92 5.07
CA VAL A 120 -10.55 -14.31 5.98
C VAL A 120 -9.33 -14.78 5.20
N VAL A 121 -8.16 -14.22 5.50
CA VAL A 121 -6.87 -14.78 5.09
C VAL A 121 -6.51 -15.88 6.07
N VAL A 122 -6.63 -17.14 5.63
CA VAL A 122 -6.34 -18.34 6.45
C VAL A 122 -4.84 -18.50 6.62
N ARG A 123 -4.07 -18.24 5.56
CA ARG A 123 -2.60 -18.28 5.57
C ARG A 123 -2.04 -17.19 4.68
N ALA A 124 -0.95 -16.57 5.12
CA ALA A 124 -0.14 -15.67 4.32
C ALA A 124 1.32 -16.12 4.40
N HIS A 125 1.97 -16.22 3.25
CA HIS A 125 3.38 -16.58 3.14
C HIS A 125 4.11 -15.53 2.31
N ASP A 126 4.95 -14.75 2.96
CA ASP A 126 5.91 -13.88 2.32
C ASP A 126 6.94 -14.72 1.54
N LYS A 127 7.32 -14.25 0.35
CA LYS A 127 8.22 -14.91 -0.60
C LYS A 127 9.61 -14.31 -0.59
N ILE A 128 9.80 -13.16 0.06
CA ILE A 128 11.07 -12.43 0.11
C ILE A 128 11.68 -12.54 1.50
N ALA A 129 10.87 -12.39 2.55
CA ALA A 129 11.31 -12.46 3.94
C ALA A 129 10.64 -13.61 4.69
N TYR A 130 11.27 -14.10 5.77
CA TYR A 130 10.64 -15.01 6.73
C TYR A 130 10.52 -14.35 8.09
N LYS A 131 9.49 -14.74 8.86
CA LYS A 131 9.32 -14.31 10.25
C LYS A 131 9.92 -15.35 11.18
N ASN A 132 10.73 -14.91 12.14
CA ASN A 132 11.16 -15.78 13.23
C ASN A 132 10.03 -15.97 14.26
N ASP A 133 10.28 -16.79 15.29
CA ASP A 133 9.32 -17.05 16.37
C ASP A 133 8.96 -15.80 17.19
N LEU A 134 9.79 -14.75 17.13
CA LEU A 134 9.54 -13.44 17.75
C LEU A 134 8.76 -12.49 16.84
N GLY A 135 8.46 -12.90 15.60
CA GLY A 135 7.76 -12.10 14.60
C GLY A 135 8.66 -11.13 13.84
N GLU A 136 9.98 -11.16 14.05
CA GLU A 136 10.94 -10.33 13.33
C GLU A 136 11.16 -10.87 11.92
N TYR A 137 11.20 -9.96 10.96
CA TYR A 137 11.48 -10.26 9.57
C TYR A 137 12.98 -10.50 9.39
N ILE A 138 13.31 -11.57 8.67
CA ILE A 138 14.68 -11.92 8.30
C ILE A 138 14.73 -12.11 6.80
N LEU A 139 15.65 -11.38 6.17
CA LEU A 139 15.93 -11.50 4.74
C LEU A 139 16.94 -12.62 4.50
N PRO A 140 16.73 -13.48 3.51
CA PRO A 140 17.67 -14.53 3.19
C PRO A 140 18.93 -13.95 2.53
N SER A 141 20.08 -14.56 2.81
CA SER A 141 21.38 -14.06 2.35
C SER A 141 21.58 -14.10 0.83
N ASN A 142 20.74 -14.84 0.10
CA ASN A 142 20.74 -14.95 -1.35
C ASN A 142 19.65 -14.10 -2.03
N LEU A 143 19.02 -13.17 -1.31
CA LEU A 143 18.12 -12.20 -1.91
C LEU A 143 18.91 -11.30 -2.86
N GLU A 144 18.57 -11.34 -4.14
CA GLU A 144 19.17 -10.48 -5.17
C GLU A 144 18.15 -9.41 -5.57
N VAL A 145 18.45 -8.15 -5.26
CA VAL A 145 17.67 -7.00 -5.71
C VAL A 145 18.60 -6.04 -6.45
N SER A 146 18.19 -5.65 -7.65
CA SER A 146 18.92 -4.68 -8.48
C SER A 146 18.00 -3.55 -8.91
N VAL A 147 18.58 -2.36 -9.04
CA VAL A 147 17.86 -1.14 -9.41
C VAL A 147 18.49 -0.60 -10.67
N PHE A 148 17.65 -0.21 -11.62
CA PHE A 148 18.07 0.42 -12.86
C PHE A 148 17.31 1.72 -13.09
N GLU A 149 17.98 2.72 -13.67
CA GLU A 149 17.42 4.03 -13.96
C GLU A 149 17.54 4.39 -15.45
N SER A 150 16.60 5.21 -15.92
CA SER A 150 16.60 5.90 -17.21
C SER A 150 15.98 7.29 -17.02
N SER A 151 16.16 8.20 -17.99
CA SER A 151 15.40 9.47 -18.04
C SER A 151 14.62 9.63 -19.34
N ASP A 152 13.76 10.64 -19.38
CA ASP A 152 13.00 11.06 -20.56
C ASP A 152 13.87 11.47 -21.75
N VAL A 153 15.10 11.94 -21.49
CA VAL A 153 16.07 12.35 -22.53
C VAL A 153 17.04 11.26 -23.00
N GLU A 154 17.02 10.08 -22.37
CA GLU A 154 17.85 8.96 -22.81
C GLU A 154 17.27 8.35 -24.11
N PRO A 155 18.12 7.87 -25.03
CA PRO A 155 17.67 7.31 -26.29
C PRO A 155 16.81 6.07 -26.05
N ILE A 156 15.72 5.97 -26.82
CA ILE A 156 14.93 4.75 -26.94
C ILE A 156 15.66 3.82 -27.90
N ASP A 157 15.77 2.55 -27.53
CA ASP A 157 16.34 1.52 -28.39
C ASP A 157 15.49 1.39 -29.67
N GLU A 158 16.13 1.58 -30.84
CA GLU A 158 15.40 1.68 -32.10
C GLU A 158 14.75 0.36 -32.53
N GLU A 159 15.28 -0.78 -32.09
CA GLU A 159 14.81 -2.12 -32.46
C GLU A 159 13.66 -2.56 -31.56
N THR A 160 13.84 -2.45 -30.24
CA THR A 160 12.86 -2.89 -29.23
C THR A 160 11.80 -1.83 -28.92
N LYS A 161 12.05 -0.57 -29.30
CA LYS A 161 11.24 0.61 -28.91
C LYS A 161 11.11 0.75 -27.39
N GLN A 162 12.06 0.23 -26.63
CA GLN A 162 12.10 0.32 -25.17
C GLN A 162 13.15 1.32 -24.69
N ARG A 163 12.90 1.95 -23.54
CA ARG A 163 13.92 2.79 -22.88
C ARG A 163 15.07 1.90 -22.40
N LYS A 164 16.30 2.40 -22.57
CA LYS A 164 17.48 1.74 -22.04
C LYS A 164 17.65 2.09 -20.56
N PHE A 165 17.71 1.08 -19.72
CA PHE A 165 17.94 1.22 -18.29
C PHE A 165 19.39 0.90 -17.93
N TYR A 166 19.96 1.66 -17.00
CA TYR A 166 21.34 1.51 -16.54
C TYR A 166 21.35 1.14 -15.06
N ALA A 167 22.22 0.21 -14.66
CA ALA A 167 22.35 -0.20 -13.26
C ALA A 167 22.82 0.99 -12.42
N VAL A 168 22.20 1.17 -11.25
CA VAL A 168 22.54 2.23 -10.30
C VAL A 168 22.79 1.65 -8.92
N ASP A 169 23.29 2.48 -8.02
CA ASP A 169 23.50 2.09 -6.63
C ASP A 169 22.16 1.67 -5.99
N SER A 170 22.11 0.43 -5.52
CA SER A 170 20.99 -0.17 -4.82
C SER A 170 21.28 -0.34 -3.32
N SER A 171 22.25 0.39 -2.77
CA SER A 171 22.57 0.37 -1.35
C SER A 171 21.32 0.62 -0.50
N GLY A 172 21.10 -0.25 0.50
CA GLY A 172 19.95 -0.17 1.41
C GLY A 172 18.61 -0.59 0.81
N ILE A 173 18.54 -1.06 -0.44
CA ILE A 173 17.28 -1.51 -1.08
C ILE A 173 16.54 -2.58 -0.27
N THR A 174 17.27 -3.37 0.51
CA THR A 174 16.72 -4.39 1.42
C THR A 174 15.75 -3.81 2.44
N LYS A 175 15.87 -2.52 2.80
CA LYS A 175 14.92 -1.85 3.70
C LYS A 175 13.49 -1.85 3.14
N ALA A 176 13.32 -1.84 1.81
CA ALA A 176 12.00 -1.95 1.20
C ALA A 176 11.36 -3.36 1.34
N PHE A 177 12.06 -4.33 1.93
CA PHE A 177 11.60 -5.72 2.06
C PHE A 177 11.70 -6.25 3.49
N ASP A 178 12.19 -5.44 4.44
CA ASP A 178 12.49 -5.89 5.81
C ASP A 178 11.26 -5.88 6.73
N GLY A 179 10.09 -5.48 6.23
CA GLY A 179 8.84 -5.48 6.99
C GLY A 179 8.80 -4.52 8.19
N ASP A 180 9.82 -3.69 8.40
CA ASP A 180 9.82 -2.65 9.41
C ASP A 180 9.11 -1.40 8.88
N LYS A 181 8.03 -1.02 9.56
CA LYS A 181 7.24 0.17 9.20
C LYS A 181 8.00 1.48 9.41
N ASN A 182 9.14 1.47 10.09
CA ASN A 182 9.98 2.66 10.29
C ASN A 182 11.20 2.67 9.38
N SER A 183 11.43 1.61 8.61
CA SER A 183 12.48 1.56 7.60
C SER A 183 11.91 2.01 6.24
N PHE A 184 12.78 2.51 5.38
CA PHE A 184 12.45 2.80 4.00
C PHE A 184 13.72 2.79 3.16
N TRP A 185 13.56 2.50 1.87
CA TRP A 185 14.57 2.76 0.87
C TRP A 185 14.14 3.92 -0.03
N VAL A 186 15.00 4.91 -0.16
CA VAL A 186 14.76 6.08 -1.02
C VAL A 186 16.02 6.36 -1.83
N ARG A 187 15.82 6.54 -3.13
CA ARG A 187 16.85 6.81 -4.11
C ARG A 187 16.73 8.25 -4.59
N GLN A 188 17.84 8.99 -4.53
CA GLN A 188 17.97 10.34 -5.07
C GLN A 188 18.71 10.32 -6.41
N SER A 189 17.96 10.47 -7.50
CA SER A 189 18.54 10.58 -8.84
C SER A 189 18.83 12.04 -9.16
N GLU A 190 20.10 12.35 -9.41
CA GLU A 190 20.54 13.69 -9.79
C GLU A 190 20.73 13.80 -11.29
N SER A 191 20.28 14.90 -11.87
CA SER A 191 20.58 15.25 -13.25
C SER A 191 21.06 16.70 -13.36
N ASN A 192 22.08 16.90 -14.20
CA ASN A 192 22.57 18.25 -14.51
C ASN A 192 21.47 19.04 -15.23
N GLU A 193 21.25 20.29 -14.84
CA GLU A 193 20.20 21.15 -15.42
C GLU A 193 20.32 21.29 -16.94
N ASN A 194 21.55 21.22 -17.49
CA ASN A 194 21.83 21.26 -18.93
C ASN A 194 21.19 20.12 -19.73
N LYS A 195 20.87 18.98 -19.10
CA LYS A 195 20.23 17.85 -19.78
C LYS A 195 18.71 18.03 -19.88
N CYS A 196 18.12 19.05 -19.25
CA CYS A 196 16.68 19.33 -19.28
C CYS A 196 15.76 18.16 -18.85
N VAL A 197 16.26 17.16 -18.11
CA VAL A 197 15.51 15.98 -17.65
C VAL A 197 14.25 16.40 -16.90
N THR A 198 13.08 15.98 -17.35
CA THR A 198 11.80 16.29 -16.68
C THR A 198 11.24 15.12 -15.89
N GLU A 199 11.66 13.89 -16.21
CA GLU A 199 11.18 12.69 -15.55
C GLU A 199 12.30 11.64 -15.45
N VAL A 200 12.30 10.90 -14.33
CA VAL A 200 13.17 9.73 -14.11
C VAL A 200 12.32 8.46 -14.07
N TYR A 201 12.84 7.41 -14.70
CA TYR A 201 12.22 6.08 -14.75
C TYR A 201 13.07 5.11 -13.94
N GLY A 202 12.45 4.43 -12.99
CA GLY A 202 13.09 3.40 -12.17
C GLY A 202 12.59 2.00 -12.53
N LEU A 203 13.47 1.01 -12.48
CA LEU A 203 13.14 -0.40 -12.58
C LEU A 203 13.76 -1.13 -11.40
N ILE A 204 12.92 -1.65 -10.51
CA ILE A 204 13.34 -2.53 -9.42
C ILE A 204 13.16 -3.96 -9.89
N HIS A 205 14.24 -4.73 -9.90
CA HIS A 205 14.27 -6.14 -10.28
C HIS A 205 14.63 -6.99 -9.06
N VAL A 206 13.70 -7.84 -8.65
CA VAL A 206 13.81 -8.72 -7.48
C VAL A 206 13.83 -10.16 -7.96
N LYS A 207 14.82 -10.94 -7.52
CA LYS A 207 14.85 -12.39 -7.70
C LYS A 207 14.33 -13.06 -6.43
N ILE A 208 13.24 -13.81 -6.56
CA ILE A 208 12.59 -14.43 -5.40
C ILE A 208 13.46 -15.57 -4.87
N PRO A 209 13.88 -15.54 -3.60
CA PRO A 209 14.71 -16.56 -2.99
C PRO A 209 13.97 -17.90 -2.89
N GLN A 210 14.45 -18.90 -3.62
CA GLN A 210 13.78 -20.21 -3.76
C GLN A 210 14.00 -21.13 -2.54
N ASN A 211 14.99 -20.83 -1.70
CA ASN A 211 15.39 -21.60 -0.52
C ASN A 211 14.48 -21.38 0.70
N ILE A 212 13.77 -20.24 0.78
CA ILE A 212 12.87 -19.94 1.91
C ILE A 212 11.42 -20.27 1.61
N SER A 213 11.09 -20.51 0.34
CA SER A 213 9.73 -20.73 -0.09
C SER A 213 9.53 -22.18 -0.52
N ASN A 214 8.85 -22.97 0.32
CA ASN A 214 8.38 -24.31 -0.04
C ASN A 214 7.40 -24.30 -1.23
N ASN A 215 6.93 -23.11 -1.61
CA ASN A 215 5.94 -22.92 -2.67
C ASN A 215 6.17 -21.59 -3.41
N ILE A 216 6.52 -21.64 -4.69
CA ILE A 216 6.75 -20.48 -5.56
C ILE A 216 5.48 -19.75 -6.02
N TYR A 217 4.30 -20.24 -5.63
CA TYR A 217 3.05 -19.58 -5.96
C TYR A 217 2.94 -18.26 -5.21
N THR A 218 2.47 -17.23 -5.91
CA THR A 218 2.21 -15.86 -5.44
C THR A 218 0.87 -15.43 -6.02
N ASN A 219 0.11 -14.66 -5.28
CA ASN A 219 -1.16 -14.08 -5.72
C ASN A 219 -1.42 -12.68 -5.15
N THR A 220 -0.50 -12.15 -4.34
CA THR A 220 -0.63 -10.81 -3.79
C THR A 220 0.71 -10.09 -3.80
N ILE A 221 0.70 -8.83 -4.22
CA ILE A 221 1.83 -7.91 -4.11
C ILE A 221 1.33 -6.65 -3.43
N THR A 222 1.97 -6.25 -2.33
CA THR A 222 1.71 -5.00 -1.63
C THR A 222 2.87 -4.06 -1.85
N ILE A 223 2.57 -2.80 -2.16
CA ILE A 223 3.58 -1.78 -2.45
C ILE A 223 3.22 -0.50 -1.69
N HIS A 224 4.16 -0.02 -0.88
CA HIS A 224 4.08 1.27 -0.18
C HIS A 224 5.15 2.21 -0.74
N PRO A 225 4.78 3.06 -1.70
CA PRO A 225 5.67 4.11 -2.21
C PRO A 225 6.15 5.01 -1.07
N SER A 226 7.44 5.36 -1.11
CA SER A 226 8.04 6.28 -0.16
C SER A 226 8.91 7.30 -0.91
N PRO A 227 8.59 8.60 -0.85
CA PRO A 227 7.41 9.19 -0.21
C PRO A 227 6.09 8.83 -0.90
N GLU A 228 4.99 8.82 -0.15
CA GLU A 228 3.65 8.56 -0.70
C GLU A 228 3.25 9.63 -1.72
N TYR A 229 2.51 9.25 -2.77
CA TYR A 229 2.07 10.12 -3.88
C TYR A 229 3.18 10.76 -4.72
N SER A 230 4.45 10.46 -4.44
CA SER A 230 5.58 11.06 -5.15
C SER A 230 5.80 10.45 -6.53
N MET A 231 5.47 9.18 -6.75
CA MET A 231 5.80 8.47 -7.98
C MET A 231 4.57 7.81 -8.60
N SER A 232 4.66 7.47 -9.88
CA SER A 232 3.67 6.63 -10.56
C SER A 232 4.19 5.21 -10.72
N ILE A 233 3.33 4.21 -10.59
CA ILE A 233 3.62 2.84 -11.05
C ILE A 233 3.26 2.76 -12.54
N LEU A 234 4.21 2.29 -13.35
CA LEU A 234 4.05 2.15 -14.80
C LEU A 234 3.66 0.73 -15.22
N ASP A 235 4.26 -0.27 -14.57
CA ASP A 235 3.97 -1.68 -14.84
C ASP A 235 4.49 -2.55 -13.70
N ILE A 236 3.87 -3.71 -13.49
CA ILE A 236 4.38 -4.76 -12.62
C ILE A 236 4.42 -6.05 -13.43
N GLN A 237 5.61 -6.59 -13.60
CA GLN A 237 5.87 -7.77 -14.40
C GLN A 237 6.52 -8.84 -13.54
N TYR A 238 6.18 -10.10 -13.80
CA TYR A 238 6.79 -11.25 -13.17
C TYR A 238 7.36 -12.18 -14.23
N LYS A 239 8.39 -12.92 -13.84
CA LYS A 239 8.93 -14.00 -14.65
C LYS A 239 8.34 -15.32 -14.18
N ASN A 240 7.76 -16.07 -15.13
CA ASN A 240 7.20 -17.39 -14.85
C ASN A 240 8.30 -18.48 -14.83
N GLN A 241 7.94 -19.72 -14.46
CA GLN A 241 8.88 -20.85 -14.47
C GLN A 241 9.53 -21.12 -15.84
N ASN A 242 8.87 -20.74 -16.93
CA ASN A 242 9.38 -20.92 -18.29
C ASN A 242 10.38 -19.83 -18.69
N GLY A 243 10.65 -18.85 -17.81
CA GLY A 243 11.55 -17.74 -18.06
C GLY A 243 10.94 -16.57 -18.84
N GLU A 244 9.63 -16.58 -19.09
CA GLU A 244 8.92 -15.52 -19.81
C GLU A 244 8.48 -14.41 -18.85
N TRP A 245 8.70 -13.16 -19.23
CA TRP A 245 8.15 -11.99 -18.56
C TRP A 245 6.68 -11.80 -18.93
N ARG A 246 5.83 -11.66 -17.91
CA ARG A 246 4.40 -11.39 -18.05
C ARG A 246 3.99 -10.28 -17.10
N ARG A 247 3.09 -9.41 -17.54
CA ARG A 247 2.41 -8.46 -16.65
C ARG A 247 1.48 -9.22 -15.70
N ILE A 248 1.32 -8.74 -14.47
CA ILE A 248 0.28 -9.27 -13.59
C ILE A 248 -1.11 -9.01 -14.21
N GLU A 249 -1.98 -10.01 -14.21
CA GLU A 249 -3.20 -9.99 -15.03
C GLU A 249 -4.20 -8.92 -14.62
N THR A 250 -4.13 -8.45 -13.38
CA THR A 250 -5.03 -7.44 -12.81
C THR A 250 -4.47 -6.03 -12.89
N TYR A 251 -3.27 -5.83 -13.45
CA TYR A 251 -2.73 -4.49 -13.66
C TYR A 251 -3.60 -3.72 -14.66
N PRO A 252 -3.94 -2.44 -14.39
CA PRO A 252 -4.76 -1.63 -15.29
C PRO A 252 -4.23 -1.58 -16.73
N ILE A 253 -5.13 -1.71 -17.70
CA ILE A 253 -4.80 -1.63 -19.12
C ILE A 253 -5.69 -0.63 -19.84
N LYS A 254 -5.11 0.08 -20.81
CA LYS A 254 -5.83 0.90 -21.77
C LYS A 254 -5.61 0.39 -23.18
N LYS A 255 -6.63 0.51 -24.03
CA LYS A 255 -6.55 0.13 -25.44
C LYS A 255 -6.12 1.34 -26.28
N VAL A 256 -4.98 1.24 -26.93
CA VAL A 256 -4.50 2.22 -27.91
C VAL A 256 -4.29 1.49 -29.24
N ASN A 257 -5.03 1.88 -30.27
CA ASN A 257 -4.98 1.25 -31.60
C ASN A 257 -5.10 -0.29 -31.54
N ASN A 258 -6.09 -0.80 -30.79
CA ASN A 258 -6.31 -2.24 -30.51
C ASN A 258 -5.16 -2.98 -29.80
N THR A 259 -4.15 -2.26 -29.29
CA THR A 259 -3.08 -2.84 -28.47
C THR A 259 -3.35 -2.55 -27.00
N GLU A 260 -3.28 -3.57 -26.16
CA GLU A 260 -3.41 -3.44 -24.71
C GLU A 260 -2.08 -3.01 -24.11
N ILE A 261 -2.04 -1.79 -23.59
CA ILE A 261 -0.86 -1.20 -22.96
C ILE A 261 -1.16 -0.93 -21.48
N PRO A 262 -0.15 -0.95 -20.60
CA PRO A 262 -0.37 -0.70 -19.19
C PRO A 262 -0.86 0.74 -19.01
N GLU A 263 -1.85 0.91 -18.14
CA GLU A 263 -2.29 2.22 -17.69
C GLU A 263 -1.47 2.64 -16.47
N GLU A 264 -0.97 3.88 -16.51
CA GLU A 264 -0.15 4.43 -15.43
C GLU A 264 -1.00 4.67 -14.19
N ILE A 265 -0.55 4.17 -13.04
CA ILE A 265 -1.14 4.49 -11.74
C ILE A 265 -0.45 5.76 -11.23
N VAL A 266 -1.02 6.91 -11.58
CA VAL A 266 -0.47 8.24 -11.28
C VAL A 266 -0.50 8.53 -9.79
N GLU A 267 0.58 9.10 -9.24
CA GLU A 267 0.68 9.49 -7.82
C GLU A 267 0.26 8.35 -6.88
N SER A 268 0.99 7.25 -6.97
CA SER A 268 0.67 6.03 -6.24
C SER A 268 0.79 6.25 -4.73
N GLY A 269 -0.30 5.95 -4.02
CA GLY A 269 -0.30 5.73 -2.58
C GLY A 269 -0.02 4.26 -2.25
N LYS A 270 -0.49 3.79 -1.09
CA LYS A 270 -0.39 2.38 -0.71
C LYS A 270 -1.29 1.51 -1.59
N LEU A 271 -0.71 0.49 -2.23
CA LEU A 271 -1.39 -0.35 -3.21
C LEU A 271 -1.33 -1.83 -2.82
N VAL A 272 -2.42 -2.55 -3.13
CA VAL A 272 -2.51 -4.00 -3.04
C VAL A 272 -2.96 -4.54 -4.38
N PHE A 273 -2.11 -5.34 -5.00
CA PHE A 273 -2.42 -6.10 -6.19
C PHE A 273 -2.77 -7.51 -5.79
N SER A 274 -3.96 -7.97 -6.18
CA SER A 274 -4.39 -9.36 -6.05
C SER A 274 -4.62 -9.92 -7.44
N PHE A 275 -4.13 -11.11 -7.72
CA PHE A 275 -4.23 -11.76 -9.02
C PHE A 275 -4.34 -13.27 -8.86
N PRO A 276 -4.79 -14.02 -9.89
CA PRO A 276 -4.84 -15.48 -9.81
C PRO A 276 -3.48 -16.08 -9.42
N ARG A 277 -3.50 -17.25 -8.79
CA ARG A 277 -2.28 -17.98 -8.38
C ARG A 277 -1.29 -18.14 -9.55
N ARG A 278 -0.11 -17.50 -9.45
CA ARG A 278 0.99 -17.60 -10.42
C ARG A 278 2.28 -18.08 -9.77
N GLN A 279 3.10 -18.77 -10.54
CA GLN A 279 4.46 -19.12 -10.12
C GLN A 279 5.37 -17.96 -10.50
N VAL A 280 5.98 -17.32 -9.52
CA VAL A 280 6.82 -16.15 -9.71
C VAL A 280 8.25 -16.47 -9.28
N THR A 281 9.20 -16.31 -10.18
CA THR A 281 10.64 -16.49 -9.88
C THR A 281 11.37 -15.16 -9.79
N GLU A 282 10.95 -14.17 -10.56
CA GLU A 282 11.49 -12.81 -10.54
C GLU A 282 10.33 -11.80 -10.68
N LEU A 283 10.53 -10.60 -10.12
CA LEU A 283 9.58 -9.49 -10.15
C LEU A 283 10.28 -8.24 -10.69
N GLN A 284 9.56 -7.48 -11.52
CA GLN A 284 9.96 -6.17 -12.00
C GLN A 284 8.87 -5.16 -11.68
N ILE A 285 9.24 -4.09 -10.99
CA ILE A 285 8.37 -2.94 -10.72
C ILE A 285 8.94 -1.75 -11.48
N LYS A 286 8.16 -1.21 -12.42
CA LYS A 286 8.53 -0.04 -13.22
C LYS A 286 7.85 1.18 -12.64
N VAL A 287 8.62 2.22 -12.37
CA VAL A 287 8.14 3.48 -11.79
C VAL A 287 8.55 4.69 -12.60
N LYS A 288 7.80 5.77 -12.45
CA LYS A 288 8.10 7.10 -12.98
C LYS A 288 8.08 8.12 -11.86
N GLN A 289 9.12 8.94 -11.77
CA GLN A 289 9.20 10.08 -10.90
C GLN A 289 9.16 11.38 -11.73
N PRO A 290 7.97 12.02 -11.85
CA PRO A 290 7.80 13.24 -12.64
C PRO A 290 8.12 14.53 -11.84
N TYR A 291 8.34 14.45 -10.53
CA TYR A 291 8.62 15.60 -9.68
C TYR A 291 10.11 15.71 -9.37
N TRP A 292 10.61 16.95 -9.40
CA TRP A 292 12.00 17.26 -9.10
C TRP A 292 12.13 18.54 -8.27
N PHE A 293 13.22 18.61 -7.53
CA PHE A 293 13.63 19.78 -6.77
C PHE A 293 14.90 20.39 -7.37
N LYS A 294 14.99 21.71 -7.38
CA LYS A 294 16.24 22.39 -7.77
C LYS A 294 17.15 22.49 -6.56
N HIS A 295 18.38 22.00 -6.70
CA HIS A 295 19.44 22.19 -5.71
C HIS A 295 20.78 22.28 -6.44
N ASP A 296 21.57 23.34 -6.21
CA ASP A 296 22.91 23.53 -6.79
C ASP A 296 23.01 23.28 -8.31
N ASN A 297 22.09 23.84 -9.10
CA ASN A 297 21.98 23.65 -10.56
C ASN A 297 21.80 22.19 -11.01
N LYS A 298 21.28 21.35 -10.11
CA LYS A 298 20.83 20.00 -10.40
C LYS A 298 19.33 19.89 -10.19
N ARG A 299 18.71 19.00 -10.96
CA ARG A 299 17.37 18.50 -10.68
C ARG A 299 17.52 17.20 -9.90
N ILE A 300 16.95 17.18 -8.69
CA ILE A 300 16.92 16.02 -7.80
C ILE A 300 15.54 15.38 -7.90
N PHE A 301 15.52 14.14 -8.37
CA PHE A 301 14.36 13.27 -8.40
C PHE A 301 14.47 12.28 -7.25
N MET A 302 13.35 11.93 -6.64
CA MET A 302 13.38 11.04 -5.50
C MET A 302 12.24 10.04 -5.54
N TYR A 303 12.55 8.75 -5.52
CA TYR A 303 11.57 7.67 -5.48
C TYR A 303 12.09 6.55 -4.60
N GLY A 304 11.21 5.66 -4.16
CA GLY A 304 11.55 4.70 -3.13
C GLY A 304 10.33 3.95 -2.63
N PHE A 305 10.57 3.07 -1.66
CA PHE A 305 9.54 2.23 -1.06
C PHE A 305 9.81 2.09 0.43
N GLN A 306 8.73 2.21 1.19
CA GLN A 306 8.73 1.81 2.59
C GLN A 306 8.61 0.29 2.67
N ASP A 307 7.75 -0.30 1.85
CA ASP A 307 7.47 -1.74 1.89
C ASP A 307 7.09 -2.27 0.51
N ILE A 308 7.62 -3.44 0.16
CA ILE A 308 7.28 -4.26 -0.99
C ILE A 308 7.14 -5.69 -0.48
N VAL A 309 5.90 -6.13 -0.33
CA VAL A 309 5.60 -7.48 0.14
C VAL A 309 5.11 -8.32 -1.03
N VAL A 310 5.71 -9.49 -1.22
CA VAL A 310 5.30 -10.45 -2.25
C VAL A 310 4.83 -11.70 -1.53
N GLU A 311 3.54 -12.03 -1.65
CA GLU A 311 2.92 -13.05 -0.82
C GLU A 311 2.09 -14.06 -1.61
N TYR A 312 1.94 -15.23 -0.99
CA TYR A 312 0.82 -16.12 -1.24
C TYR A 312 -0.18 -16.04 -0.10
N ARG A 313 -1.37 -15.54 -0.39
CA ARG A 313 -2.51 -15.48 0.53
C ARG A 313 -3.52 -16.56 0.18
N GLU A 314 -3.81 -17.43 1.14
CA GLU A 314 -4.89 -18.41 1.05
C GLU A 314 -6.12 -17.84 1.76
N TYR A 315 -7.19 -17.65 1.01
CA TYR A 315 -8.46 -17.11 1.52
C TYR A 315 -9.43 -18.25 1.87
N SER A 316 -10.23 -18.03 2.91
CA SER A 316 -11.30 -18.95 3.30
C SER A 316 -12.26 -19.18 2.13
N GLN A 317 -12.67 -20.45 1.95
CA GLN A 317 -13.68 -20.82 0.95
C GLN A 317 -15.11 -20.68 1.48
N ASP A 318 -15.26 -20.49 2.79
CA ASP A 318 -16.53 -20.23 3.41
C ASP A 318 -17.00 -18.80 3.08
N THR A 319 -18.31 -18.63 2.99
CA THR A 319 -18.90 -17.30 2.78
C THR A 319 -18.57 -16.40 3.98
N ALA A 320 -17.89 -15.29 3.73
CA ALA A 320 -17.67 -14.25 4.72
C ALA A 320 -18.80 -13.22 4.63
N GLU A 321 -19.21 -12.63 5.75
CA GLU A 321 -20.30 -11.67 5.77
C GLU A 321 -20.06 -10.52 6.74
N PHE A 322 -20.58 -9.36 6.36
CA PHE A 322 -20.57 -8.15 7.17
C PHE A 322 -21.78 -7.29 6.87
N THR A 323 -22.15 -6.47 7.84
CA THR A 323 -23.24 -5.50 7.73
C THR A 323 -22.67 -4.10 7.80
N THR A 324 -23.07 -3.27 6.84
CA THR A 324 -22.77 -1.83 6.83
C THR A 324 -24.02 -1.04 7.22
N LYS A 325 -23.93 -0.21 8.26
CA LYS A 325 -24.98 0.74 8.65
C LYS A 325 -24.84 2.02 7.81
N PHE A 326 -25.90 2.37 7.09
CA PHE A 326 -26.09 3.65 6.40
C PHE A 326 -27.15 4.47 7.13
N SER A 327 -26.86 5.74 7.40
CA SER A 327 -27.70 6.57 8.26
C SER A 327 -27.83 7.99 7.71
N LEU A 328 -29.06 8.49 7.73
CA LEU A 328 -29.46 9.88 7.54
C LEU A 328 -29.76 10.56 8.89
N GLU A 329 -29.46 9.91 10.02
CA GLU A 329 -29.61 10.48 11.36
C GLU A 329 -28.85 11.82 11.46
N GLY A 330 -29.46 12.81 12.11
CA GLY A 330 -28.94 14.18 12.15
C GLY A 330 -29.33 15.04 10.95
N THR A 331 -30.12 14.50 10.01
CA THR A 331 -30.77 15.26 8.94
C THR A 331 -32.29 15.19 9.08
N ASN A 332 -33.00 16.13 8.45
CA ASN A 332 -34.47 16.09 8.34
C ASN A 332 -34.91 15.21 7.17
N ARG A 333 -34.20 14.12 6.86
CA ARG A 333 -34.48 13.28 5.68
C ARG A 333 -34.75 11.84 6.09
N ARG A 334 -35.62 11.17 5.35
CA ARG A 334 -35.87 9.72 5.45
C ARG A 334 -35.73 9.05 4.10
N PHE A 335 -35.38 7.76 4.11
CA PHE A 335 -35.29 6.97 2.89
C PHE A 335 -36.69 6.72 2.32
N THR A 336 -36.86 7.00 1.02
CA THR A 336 -38.07 6.63 0.26
C THR A 336 -37.80 5.49 -0.71
N ASN A 337 -36.54 5.26 -1.08
CA ASN A 337 -36.12 4.14 -1.92
C ASN A 337 -34.63 3.89 -1.72
N VAL A 338 -34.19 2.63 -1.73
CA VAL A 338 -32.77 2.26 -1.63
C VAL A 338 -32.44 1.31 -2.77
N ASN A 339 -31.52 1.71 -3.65
CA ASN A 339 -31.10 0.91 -4.80
C ASN A 339 -29.98 -0.07 -4.43
N THR A 340 -29.76 -1.04 -5.32
CA THR A 340 -28.67 -2.02 -5.16
C THR A 340 -27.32 -1.29 -5.02
N PRO A 341 -26.51 -1.64 -4.00
CA PRO A 341 -25.22 -1.02 -3.81
C PRO A 341 -24.31 -1.23 -5.02
N LYS A 342 -23.52 -0.21 -5.34
CA LYS A 342 -22.39 -0.32 -6.27
C LYS A 342 -21.13 -0.47 -5.43
N VAL A 343 -20.33 -1.49 -5.69
CA VAL A 343 -19.06 -1.67 -5.00
C VAL A 343 -17.90 -1.48 -5.95
N THR A 344 -16.83 -0.85 -5.46
CA THR A 344 -15.62 -0.61 -6.24
C THR A 344 -14.52 -1.58 -5.81
N VAL A 345 -13.67 -1.95 -6.76
CA VAL A 345 -12.48 -2.78 -6.51
C VAL A 345 -11.24 -1.89 -6.40
N PRO A 346 -10.25 -2.27 -5.57
CA PRO A 346 -8.95 -1.61 -5.59
C PRO A 346 -8.29 -1.73 -6.97
N VAL A 347 -7.48 -0.74 -7.32
CA VAL A 347 -6.63 -0.80 -8.51
C VAL A 347 -5.72 -2.02 -8.39
N GLY A 348 -5.60 -2.83 -9.44
CA GLY A 348 -4.75 -4.03 -9.39
C GLY A 348 -5.41 -5.28 -8.79
N CYS A 349 -6.71 -5.26 -8.52
CA CYS A 349 -7.48 -6.40 -8.03
C CYS A 349 -8.47 -6.91 -9.10
N PRO A 350 -8.85 -8.20 -9.07
CA PRO A 350 -9.81 -8.73 -10.03
C PRO A 350 -11.18 -8.06 -9.83
N SER A 351 -11.93 -7.90 -10.91
CA SER A 351 -13.36 -7.54 -10.81
C SER A 351 -14.11 -8.62 -10.02
N PHE A 352 -15.30 -8.29 -9.52
CA PHE A 352 -16.21 -9.26 -8.92
C PHE A 352 -17.39 -9.52 -9.85
N ASN A 353 -18.18 -10.54 -9.51
CA ASN A 353 -19.48 -10.80 -10.10
C ASN A 353 -20.50 -11.10 -9.00
N ASP A 354 -21.77 -11.20 -9.37
CA ASP A 354 -22.90 -11.44 -8.46
C ASP A 354 -22.81 -12.78 -7.70
N TYR A 355 -21.95 -13.71 -8.15
CA TYR A 355 -21.68 -14.96 -7.42
C TYR A 355 -20.67 -14.78 -6.29
N THR A 356 -19.76 -13.83 -6.43
CA THR A 356 -18.69 -13.55 -5.47
C THR A 356 -19.06 -12.47 -4.46
N VAL A 357 -19.96 -11.55 -4.82
CA VAL A 357 -20.44 -10.47 -3.96
C VAL A 357 -21.95 -10.37 -4.09
N LYS A 358 -22.65 -10.45 -2.96
CA LYS A 358 -24.11 -10.29 -2.90
C LYS A 358 -24.49 -9.34 -1.78
N HIS A 359 -25.51 -8.53 -2.01
CA HIS A 359 -26.07 -7.61 -1.03
C HIS A 359 -27.48 -8.00 -0.63
N GLU A 360 -27.82 -7.74 0.63
CA GLU A 360 -29.15 -7.92 1.20
C GLU A 360 -29.49 -6.71 2.07
N LEU A 361 -30.69 -6.16 1.91
CA LEU A 361 -31.16 -4.95 2.58
C LEU A 361 -32.01 -5.31 3.79
N TYR A 362 -31.78 -4.59 4.89
CA TYR A 362 -32.51 -4.71 6.14
C TYR A 362 -32.79 -3.31 6.71
N PHE A 363 -33.90 -3.18 7.43
CA PHE A 363 -34.27 -1.94 8.11
C PHE A 363 -34.02 -1.99 9.63
N ASP A 364 -33.64 -3.16 10.15
CA ASP A 364 -33.33 -3.37 11.55
C ASP A 364 -31.91 -3.92 11.74
N GLU A 365 -31.28 -3.59 12.86
CA GLU A 365 -29.92 -4.04 13.20
C GLU A 365 -29.85 -5.56 13.42
N GLY A 366 -30.97 -6.17 13.84
CA GLY A 366 -31.09 -7.60 14.07
C GLY A 366 -31.16 -8.44 12.79
N LEU A 367 -31.26 -7.79 11.62
CA LEU A 367 -31.39 -8.41 10.30
C LEU A 367 -32.59 -9.37 10.24
N MET A 368 -33.70 -9.01 10.88
CA MET A 368 -34.85 -9.89 11.06
C MET A 368 -35.64 -10.10 9.75
N GLU A 369 -35.86 -9.04 8.98
CA GLU A 369 -36.65 -9.09 7.75
C GLU A 369 -35.86 -8.49 6.58
N LYS A 370 -35.71 -9.29 5.52
CA LYS A 370 -35.04 -8.87 4.30
C LYS A 370 -36.02 -8.08 3.43
N PHE A 371 -35.54 -6.95 2.92
CA PHE A 371 -36.26 -6.11 1.97
C PHE A 371 -35.61 -6.18 0.58
N ASP A 372 -36.41 -5.94 -0.44
CA ASP A 372 -35.93 -5.86 -1.81
C ASP A 372 -35.36 -4.46 -2.08
N PHE A 373 -34.28 -4.42 -2.86
CA PHE A 373 -33.77 -3.15 -3.36
C PHE A 373 -34.75 -2.55 -4.37
N SER A 374 -34.68 -1.23 -4.52
CA SER A 374 -35.46 -0.44 -5.47
C SER A 374 -36.98 -0.47 -5.25
N THR A 375 -37.45 -0.96 -4.10
CA THR A 375 -38.85 -0.83 -3.68
C THR A 375 -39.08 0.44 -2.87
N ASP A 376 -40.24 1.05 -3.03
CA ASP A 376 -40.62 2.24 -2.27
C ASP A 376 -40.81 1.92 -0.78
N ILE A 377 -40.25 2.79 0.06
CA ILE A 377 -40.24 2.71 1.51
C ILE A 377 -41.21 3.76 2.04
N PHE A 378 -42.31 3.30 2.65
CA PHE A 378 -43.33 4.18 3.23
C PHE A 378 -43.15 4.44 4.73
N GLN A 379 -42.24 3.70 5.37
CA GLN A 379 -41.95 3.84 6.80
C GLN A 379 -40.95 4.99 7.01
N PRO A 380 -41.00 5.70 8.16
CA PRO A 380 -40.10 6.81 8.47
C PRO A 380 -38.69 6.32 8.86
N ILE A 381 -37.99 5.68 7.93
CA ILE A 381 -36.70 5.04 8.16
C ILE A 381 -35.58 6.02 7.79
N GLN A 382 -34.73 6.33 8.77
CA GLN A 382 -33.51 7.11 8.56
C GLN A 382 -32.23 6.27 8.55
N THR A 383 -32.33 4.98 8.89
CA THR A 383 -31.19 4.06 8.97
C THR A 383 -31.51 2.76 8.23
N VAL A 384 -30.59 2.32 7.37
CA VAL A 384 -30.68 1.02 6.69
C VAL A 384 -29.38 0.24 6.88
N TYR A 385 -29.50 -1.08 6.82
CA TYR A 385 -28.41 -2.02 7.01
C TYR A 385 -28.23 -2.84 5.74
N VAL A 386 -27.03 -2.81 5.18
CA VAL A 386 -26.67 -3.59 4.00
C VAL A 386 -25.78 -4.73 4.42
N LYS A 387 -26.31 -5.95 4.42
CA LYS A 387 -25.52 -7.16 4.59
C LYS A 387 -24.83 -7.49 3.27
N THR A 388 -23.51 -7.64 3.30
CA THR A 388 -22.69 -8.02 2.16
C THR A 388 -22.09 -9.39 2.40
N LEU A 389 -22.31 -10.31 1.46
CA LEU A 389 -21.76 -11.64 1.44
C LEU A 389 -20.62 -11.70 0.44
N LEU A 390 -19.47 -12.21 0.87
CA LEU A 390 -18.27 -12.39 0.06
C LEU A 390 -17.97 -13.88 -0.06
N LYS A 391 -17.84 -14.35 -1.30
CA LYS A 391 -17.53 -15.74 -1.61
C LYS A 391 -16.39 -15.82 -2.61
N THR A 392 -15.42 -16.68 -2.33
CA THR A 392 -14.35 -17.01 -3.28
C THR A 392 -14.89 -17.93 -4.38
N ALA A 393 -14.47 -17.69 -5.62
CA ALA A 393 -14.83 -18.51 -6.78
C ALA A 393 -13.57 -18.98 -7.50
N GLY A 394 -13.10 -20.19 -7.18
CA GLY A 394 -11.85 -20.72 -7.70
C GLY A 394 -10.66 -19.84 -7.29
N ALA A 395 -9.98 -19.25 -8.26
CA ALA A 395 -8.85 -18.33 -8.02
C ALA A 395 -9.26 -16.86 -7.84
N GLN A 396 -10.54 -16.53 -8.00
CA GLN A 396 -11.06 -15.17 -7.87
C GLN A 396 -11.47 -14.92 -6.42
N VAL A 397 -10.87 -13.89 -5.82
CA VAL A 397 -11.14 -13.46 -4.46
C VAL A 397 -11.79 -12.08 -4.53
N PRO A 398 -13.01 -11.90 -3.98
CA PRO A 398 -13.63 -10.58 -3.94
C PRO A 398 -12.84 -9.68 -2.98
N ILE A 399 -12.34 -8.56 -3.50
CA ILE A 399 -11.67 -7.52 -2.72
C ILE A 399 -12.40 -6.21 -2.98
N LEU A 400 -13.00 -5.65 -1.94
CA LEU A 400 -13.81 -4.43 -2.04
C LEU A 400 -13.04 -3.25 -1.50
N ARG A 401 -13.18 -2.07 -2.12
CA ARG A 401 -12.62 -0.80 -1.67
C ARG A 401 -13.67 0.13 -1.06
N GLU A 402 -14.85 0.12 -1.65
CA GLU A 402 -15.92 1.05 -1.28
C GLU A 402 -17.28 0.46 -1.62
N ILE A 403 -18.29 0.88 -0.86
CA ILE A 403 -19.70 0.61 -1.14
C ILE A 403 -20.41 1.96 -1.31
N GLU A 404 -20.95 2.19 -2.49
CA GLU A 404 -21.86 3.28 -2.80
C GLU A 404 -23.30 2.77 -2.72
N LEU A 405 -24.14 3.43 -1.94
CA LEU A 405 -25.55 3.12 -1.78
C LEU A 405 -26.38 4.25 -2.42
N PRO A 406 -26.86 4.07 -3.66
CA PRO A 406 -27.78 5.02 -4.27
C PRO A 406 -29.14 4.92 -3.58
N TYR A 407 -29.77 6.07 -3.32
CA TYR A 407 -31.03 6.16 -2.60
C TYR A 407 -31.84 7.38 -3.02
N ARG A 408 -33.15 7.33 -2.76
CA ARG A 408 -34.03 8.49 -2.77
C ARG A 408 -34.47 8.82 -1.35
N HIS A 409 -34.76 10.09 -1.13
CA HIS A 409 -35.21 10.57 0.17
C HIS A 409 -36.35 11.57 0.03
N GLU A 410 -37.05 11.79 1.13
CA GLU A 410 -37.95 12.90 1.33
C GLU A 410 -37.63 13.60 2.65
N GLU A 411 -38.06 14.85 2.77
CA GLU A 411 -37.89 15.63 3.99
C GLU A 411 -38.96 15.27 5.02
N ILE A 412 -38.56 15.22 6.29
CA ILE A 412 -39.43 15.02 7.44
C ILE A 412 -39.93 16.40 7.85
N GLU A 413 -41.25 16.59 7.85
CA GLU A 413 -41.90 17.82 8.34
C GLU A 413 -41.66 18.09 9.82
#